data_AF-H2ZE67-F1
#
_entry.id   AF-H2ZE67-F1
#
_cell.length_a   1.000
_cell.length_b   1.000
_cell.length_c   1.000
_cell.angle_alpha   90.00
_cell.angle_beta   90.00
_cell.angle_gamma   90.00
#
_symmetry.space_group_name_H-M   'P 1'
#
loop_
_entity.id
_entity.type
_entity.pdbx_description
1 polymer ?
#
loop_
_entity_poly.entity_id
_entity_poly.type
_entity_poly.pdbx_seq_one_letter_code
_entity_poly.pdbx_strand_id
1 'polypeptide(L)'
;MDKKQLLHTTIYATAYSSCGTYLACGDNYGQIAVFNITEAVEAHSLKSTPYVVFQAHTGAIHALVTSGKYLISAGFGPINGWKWSDIRNKRPSKSFTLKDLQTNENESYNCVNYANKDSSIYTGADNGITYKWDINTLKCKGRFSGHTDYIHDLDTGSNTLITASEDGTVKLWDTRTATCTNTISPCKNKQLNRPEFGQWISSVALDESGEWLVCGGSAQPSLWHLRSKSMATVLETSDKSYTPNKLMFQDDEIISAGNKSIIYRWNVNGEKKAEIPCSINRVFSLSFKQLFGSVSNSLPLIASGNSYKLSLFTNLGYEGKLLSIV
;
A
#
# COMPACT_ATOMS: atom_id res chain seq x y z
N MET A 1 3.59 14.48 21.85
CA MET A 1 2.67 15.19 20.93
C MET A 1 1.69 16.01 21.74
N ASP A 2 1.37 17.22 21.29
CA ASP A 2 0.26 18.00 21.84
C ASP A 2 -1.09 17.30 21.49
N LYS A 3 -2.13 17.42 22.33
CA LYS A 3 -3.43 16.75 22.12
C LYS A 3 -4.05 17.12 20.77
N LYS A 4 -3.80 18.35 20.28
CA LYS A 4 -4.25 18.79 18.96
C LYS A 4 -3.51 18.10 17.82
N GLN A 5 -2.19 17.92 17.94
CA GLN A 5 -1.39 17.21 16.93
C GLN A 5 -1.83 15.76 16.80
N LEU A 6 -2.17 15.11 17.91
CA LEU A 6 -2.68 13.74 17.92
C LEU A 6 -3.96 13.57 17.08
N LEU A 7 -4.89 14.52 17.18
CA LEU A 7 -6.15 14.46 16.44
C LEU A 7 -5.97 14.69 14.94
N HIS A 8 -4.87 15.33 14.55
CA HIS A 8 -4.50 15.55 13.15
C HIS A 8 -3.53 14.48 12.62
N THR A 9 -3.10 13.54 13.45
CA THR A 9 -2.24 12.45 13.01
C THR A 9 -3.00 11.52 12.06
N THR A 10 -2.44 11.34 10.87
CA THR A 10 -2.92 10.44 9.83
C THR A 10 -1.85 9.40 9.54
N ILE A 11 -2.26 8.14 9.43
CA ILE A 11 -1.37 7.03 9.11
C ILE A 11 -1.61 6.65 7.65
N TYR A 12 -0.64 6.97 6.79
CA TYR A 12 -0.74 6.70 5.36
C TYR A 12 -0.37 5.27 5.00
N ALA A 13 0.68 4.74 5.62
CA ALA A 13 1.24 3.45 5.26
C ALA A 13 1.51 2.56 6.47
N THR A 14 1.35 1.27 6.24
CA THR A 14 1.71 0.22 7.19
C THR A 14 2.52 -0.86 6.47
N ALA A 15 3.43 -1.51 7.19
CA ALA A 15 4.22 -2.62 6.67
C ALA A 15 4.53 -3.64 7.77
N TYR A 16 4.25 -4.91 7.49
CA TYR A 16 4.66 -6.01 8.36
C TYR A 16 6.17 -6.28 8.24
N SER A 17 6.77 -6.62 9.37
CA SER A 17 8.09 -7.26 9.39
C SER A 17 8.03 -8.66 8.77
N SER A 18 9.13 -9.16 8.23
CA SER A 18 9.21 -10.48 7.59
C SER A 18 8.84 -11.64 8.52
N CYS A 19 9.04 -11.48 9.84
CA CYS A 19 8.60 -12.48 10.83
C CYS A 19 7.12 -12.33 11.21
N GLY A 20 6.47 -11.20 10.90
CA GLY A 20 5.08 -10.89 11.24
C GLY A 20 4.82 -10.49 12.68
N THR A 21 5.84 -10.50 13.53
CA THR A 21 5.70 -10.11 14.93
C THR A 21 5.55 -8.60 15.06
N TYR A 22 6.26 -7.84 14.22
CA TYR A 22 6.25 -6.39 14.25
C TYR A 22 5.51 -5.80 13.05
N LEU A 23 4.82 -4.68 13.30
CA LEU A 23 4.23 -3.82 12.29
C LEU A 23 4.84 -2.42 12.41
N ALA A 24 5.30 -1.85 11.30
CA ALA A 24 5.65 -0.44 11.22
C ALA A 24 4.49 0.36 10.62
N CYS A 25 4.23 1.56 11.14
CA CYS A 25 3.31 2.52 10.57
C CYS A 25 3.98 3.88 10.41
N GLY A 26 3.72 4.54 9.29
CA GLY A 26 4.25 5.86 8.95
C GLY A 26 3.17 6.92 9.10
N ASP A 27 3.50 8.00 9.79
CA ASP A 27 2.58 9.12 9.99
C ASP A 27 2.82 10.29 9.02
N ASN A 28 1.94 11.29 9.10
CA ASN A 28 2.03 12.54 8.34
C ASN A 28 3.12 13.50 8.84
N TYR A 29 3.73 13.24 10.00
CA TYR A 29 4.77 14.07 10.60
C TYR A 29 6.18 13.50 10.40
N GLY A 30 6.32 12.40 9.67
CA GLY A 30 7.62 11.78 9.38
C GLY A 30 8.12 10.80 10.46
N GLN A 31 7.27 10.40 11.40
CA GLN A 31 7.57 9.42 12.42
C GLN A 31 7.15 8.02 11.97
N ILE A 32 7.97 7.04 12.36
CA ILE A 32 7.63 5.63 12.25
C ILE A 32 7.36 5.11 13.65
N ALA A 33 6.14 4.61 13.88
CA ALA A 33 5.80 3.87 15.08
C ALA A 33 5.82 2.37 14.77
N VAL A 34 6.38 1.57 15.67
CA VAL A 34 6.48 0.12 15.50
C VAL A 34 5.71 -0.56 16.63
N PHE A 35 4.80 -1.47 16.28
CA PHE A 35 3.99 -2.25 17.22
C PHE A 35 4.43 -3.71 17.24
N ASN A 36 4.35 -4.33 18.42
CA ASN A 36 4.43 -5.79 18.57
C ASN A 36 3.01 -6.37 18.47
N ILE A 37 2.69 -6.99 17.34
CA ILE A 37 1.34 -7.48 17.05
C ILE A 37 1.02 -8.75 17.83
N THR A 38 1.98 -9.65 18.03
CA THR A 38 1.76 -10.87 18.81
C THR A 38 1.35 -10.53 20.24
N GLU A 39 2.08 -9.62 20.88
CA GLU A 39 1.74 -9.11 22.20
C GLU A 39 0.42 -8.33 22.20
N ALA A 40 0.15 -7.55 21.15
CA ALA A 40 -1.10 -6.82 21.03
C ALA A 40 -2.32 -7.74 20.84
N VAL A 41 -2.18 -8.89 20.20
CA VAL A 41 -3.27 -9.88 20.05
C VAL A 41 -3.50 -10.62 21.36
N GLU A 42 -2.43 -11.01 22.07
CA GLU A 42 -2.51 -11.76 23.33
C GLU A 42 -2.96 -10.89 24.52
N ALA A 43 -2.61 -9.60 24.52
CA ALA A 43 -2.95 -8.70 25.61
C ALA A 43 -4.47 -8.46 25.71
N HIS A 44 -5.05 -8.75 26.90
CA HIS A 44 -6.46 -8.48 27.22
C HIS A 44 -6.80 -6.99 27.34
N SER A 45 -5.81 -6.09 27.36
CA SER A 45 -6.03 -4.64 27.38
C SER A 45 -6.58 -4.16 26.04
N LEU A 46 -7.59 -3.27 26.02
CA LEU A 46 -8.13 -2.73 24.76
C LEU A 46 -7.17 -1.82 23.97
N LYS A 47 -6.06 -1.39 24.57
CA LYS A 47 -5.12 -0.42 24.00
C LYS A 47 -3.71 -0.97 24.07
N SER A 48 -3.02 -0.99 22.93
CA SER A 48 -1.59 -1.25 22.83
C SER A 48 -0.86 0.02 22.45
N THR A 49 0.21 0.35 23.19
CA THR A 49 1.14 1.42 22.86
C THR A 49 2.21 0.93 21.89
N PRO A 50 2.88 1.82 21.15
CA PRO A 50 3.98 1.44 20.27
C PRO A 50 5.18 0.91 21.08
N TYR A 51 5.88 -0.05 20.50
CA TYR A 51 7.13 -0.61 21.02
C TYR A 51 8.28 0.40 20.91
N VAL A 52 8.37 1.08 19.75
CA VAL A 52 9.37 2.12 19.44
C VAL A 52 8.72 3.17 18.54
N VAL A 53 9.05 4.45 18.77
CA VAL A 53 8.72 5.56 17.87
C VAL A 53 9.99 6.35 17.58
N PHE A 54 10.22 6.70 16.32
CA PHE A 54 11.38 7.50 15.92
C PHE A 54 11.08 8.38 14.71
N GLN A 55 11.82 9.50 14.60
CA GLN A 55 11.74 10.39 13.46
C GLN A 55 12.53 9.80 12.28
N ALA A 56 11.86 9.54 11.17
CA ALA A 56 12.45 8.94 9.97
C ALA A 56 12.64 9.95 8.84
N HIS A 57 11.68 10.85 8.65
CA HIS A 57 11.66 11.86 7.59
C HIS A 57 11.30 13.23 8.14
N THR A 58 11.51 14.31 7.38
CA THR A 58 11.08 15.67 7.77
C THR A 58 9.60 15.94 7.45
N GLY A 59 9.03 15.19 6.50
CA GLY A 59 7.63 15.29 6.09
C GLY A 59 6.92 13.94 6.15
N ALA A 60 5.72 13.89 5.56
CA ALA A 60 4.86 12.72 5.59
C ALA A 60 5.50 11.48 4.95
N ILE A 61 5.22 10.32 5.53
CA ILE A 61 5.61 9.01 4.98
C ILE A 61 4.41 8.45 4.24
N HIS A 62 4.44 8.46 2.92
CA HIS A 62 3.32 7.98 2.09
C HIS A 62 3.34 6.47 1.90
N ALA A 63 4.51 5.83 1.95
CA ALA A 63 4.63 4.40 1.71
C ALA A 63 5.73 3.72 2.55
N LEU A 64 5.46 2.48 2.96
CA LEU A 64 6.37 1.63 3.70
C LEU A 64 6.37 0.24 3.07
N VAL A 65 7.55 -0.37 2.94
CA VAL A 65 7.67 -1.77 2.53
C VAL A 65 8.80 -2.46 3.27
N THR A 66 8.68 -3.76 3.50
CA THR A 66 9.73 -4.56 4.12
C THR A 66 10.45 -5.39 3.06
N SER A 67 11.78 -5.35 3.10
CA SER A 67 12.68 -6.21 2.34
C SER A 67 13.49 -7.07 3.30
N GLY A 68 12.90 -8.16 3.80
CA GLY A 68 13.60 -9.13 4.65
C GLY A 68 14.16 -8.49 5.94
N LYS A 69 15.44 -8.09 5.87
CA LYS A 69 16.25 -7.43 6.90
C LYS A 69 16.00 -5.93 7.05
N TYR A 70 15.45 -5.26 6.03
CA TYR A 70 15.25 -3.81 6.03
C TYR A 70 13.77 -3.42 6.00
N LEU A 71 13.43 -2.34 6.69
CA LEU A 71 12.23 -1.55 6.49
C LEU A 71 12.60 -0.37 5.58
N ILE A 72 11.87 -0.19 4.50
CA ILE A 72 12.06 0.88 3.53
C ILE A 72 10.92 1.87 3.70
N SER A 73 11.28 3.15 3.75
CA SER A 73 10.34 4.26 3.94
C SER A 73 10.47 5.27 2.82
N ALA A 74 9.34 5.61 2.22
CA ALA A 74 9.21 6.55 1.12
C ALA A 74 8.12 7.58 1.47
N GLY A 75 8.34 8.82 1.06
CA GLY A 75 7.50 9.95 1.41
C GLY A 75 8.11 11.23 0.85
N PHE A 76 8.07 12.30 1.63
CA PHE A 76 8.73 13.55 1.26
C PHE A 76 10.25 13.45 1.40
N GLY A 77 10.97 13.51 0.28
CA GLY A 77 12.43 13.44 0.22
C GLY A 77 12.96 12.03 -0.05
N PRO A 78 14.22 11.74 0.33
CA PRO A 78 14.90 10.56 -0.18
C PRO A 78 14.45 9.28 0.51
N ILE A 79 14.37 8.18 -0.25
CA ILE A 79 13.94 6.89 0.25
C ILE A 79 15.01 6.31 1.20
N ASN A 80 14.62 6.01 2.43
CA ASN A 80 15.52 5.55 3.48
C ASN A 80 15.25 4.08 3.87
N GLY A 81 16.34 3.34 4.11
CA GLY A 81 16.32 1.96 4.59
C GLY A 81 16.78 1.85 6.05
N TRP A 82 16.02 1.14 6.86
CA TRP A 82 16.20 0.95 8.30
C TRP A 82 16.39 -0.53 8.62
N LYS A 83 17.33 -0.89 9.49
CA LYS A 83 17.53 -2.29 9.89
C LYS A 83 16.50 -2.73 10.92
N TRP A 84 15.82 -3.85 10.65
CA TRP A 84 14.88 -4.43 11.63
C TRP A 84 15.57 -4.86 12.93
N SER A 85 16.83 -5.32 12.89
CA SER A 85 17.62 -5.65 14.09
C SER A 85 17.73 -4.45 15.04
N ASP A 86 17.98 -3.28 14.46
CA ASP A 86 18.30 -2.05 15.20
C ASP A 86 17.02 -1.46 15.80
N ILE A 87 15.92 -1.54 15.05
CA ILE A 87 14.57 -1.21 15.51
C ILE A 87 14.17 -2.11 16.70
N ARG A 88 14.41 -3.43 16.61
CA ARG A 88 14.11 -4.38 17.70
C ARG A 88 14.90 -4.08 18.97
N ASN A 89 16.13 -3.63 18.82
CA ASN A 89 17.00 -3.20 19.91
C ASN A 89 16.69 -1.77 20.43
N LYS A 90 15.57 -1.17 19.99
CA LYS A 90 15.15 0.20 20.35
C LYS A 90 16.16 1.29 20.01
N ARG A 91 17.04 1.03 19.04
CA ARG A 91 18.06 1.97 18.55
C ARG A 91 17.98 2.05 17.02
N PRO A 92 16.90 2.61 16.45
CA PRO A 92 16.70 2.65 15.01
C PRO A 92 17.86 3.39 14.34
N SER A 93 18.55 2.72 13.43
CA SER A 93 19.65 3.29 12.66
C SER A 93 19.29 3.32 11.17
N LYS A 94 19.59 4.44 10.52
CA LYS A 94 19.47 4.56 9.07
C LYS A 94 20.62 3.79 8.44
N SER A 95 20.31 2.74 7.69
CA SER A 95 21.31 1.87 7.06
C SER A 95 21.79 2.41 5.72
N PHE A 96 20.87 2.94 4.92
CA PHE A 96 21.17 3.48 3.60
C PHE A 96 20.08 4.46 3.16
N THR A 97 20.41 5.24 2.15
CA THR A 97 19.49 6.13 1.44
C THR A 97 19.65 5.81 -0.04
N LEU A 98 18.53 5.56 -0.73
CA LEU A 98 18.54 5.42 -2.18
C LEU A 98 18.68 6.81 -2.79
N LYS A 99 19.65 6.97 -3.69
CA LYS A 99 19.88 8.23 -4.39
C LYS A 99 20.12 7.95 -5.86
N ASP A 100 19.52 8.76 -6.72
CA ASP A 100 19.90 8.85 -8.12
C ASP A 100 20.74 10.13 -8.30
N LEU A 101 21.61 10.14 -9.31
CA LEU A 101 22.39 11.33 -9.65
C LEU A 101 21.53 12.42 -10.31
N GLN A 102 20.32 12.07 -10.77
CA GLN A 102 19.43 12.98 -11.48
C GLN A 102 18.08 13.21 -10.78
N THR A 103 17.84 12.59 -9.61
CA THR A 103 16.63 12.87 -8.82
C THR A 103 16.85 14.17 -8.05
N ASN A 104 15.89 15.08 -8.14
CA ASN A 104 15.96 16.34 -7.40
C ASN A 104 15.79 16.08 -5.89
N GLU A 105 16.38 16.93 -5.04
CA GLU A 105 16.29 16.79 -3.58
C GLU A 105 14.86 16.95 -3.03
N ASN A 106 13.92 17.44 -3.85
CA ASN A 106 12.53 17.72 -3.47
C ASN A 106 11.51 16.74 -4.08
N GLU A 107 11.94 15.58 -4.60
CA GLU A 107 10.99 14.58 -5.07
C GLU A 107 10.23 13.93 -3.89
N SER A 108 8.94 13.71 -4.10
CA SER A 108 8.08 12.95 -3.19
C SER A 108 7.66 11.65 -3.86
N TYR A 109 7.60 10.59 -3.05
CA TYR A 109 7.26 9.24 -3.49
C TYR A 109 5.99 8.78 -2.77
N ASN A 110 4.93 8.53 -3.53
CA ASN A 110 3.62 8.18 -3.00
C ASN A 110 3.46 6.68 -2.69
N CYS A 111 4.13 5.83 -3.47
CA CYS A 111 4.04 4.38 -3.34
C CYS A 111 5.40 3.72 -3.48
N VAL A 112 5.57 2.59 -2.80
CA VAL A 112 6.76 1.75 -2.83
C VAL A 112 6.36 0.29 -2.80
N ASN A 113 7.02 -0.53 -3.63
CA ASN A 113 6.85 -1.97 -3.61
C ASN A 113 8.21 -2.66 -3.76
N TYR A 114 8.34 -3.85 -3.17
CA TYR A 114 9.57 -4.62 -3.15
C TYR A 114 9.38 -5.95 -3.89
N ALA A 115 10.15 -6.12 -4.97
CA ALA A 115 10.18 -7.35 -5.74
C ALA A 115 11.29 -8.28 -5.21
N ASN A 116 10.88 -9.39 -4.58
CA ASN A 116 11.81 -10.39 -4.00
C ASN A 116 12.79 -10.96 -5.03
N LYS A 117 12.32 -11.25 -6.24
CA LYS A 117 13.07 -11.97 -7.29
C LYS A 117 14.39 -11.29 -7.66
N ASP A 118 14.34 -9.97 -7.88
CA ASP A 118 15.49 -9.18 -8.36
C ASP A 118 16.09 -8.29 -7.25
N SER A 119 15.65 -8.46 -5.99
CA SER A 119 15.97 -7.54 -4.88
C SER A 119 15.80 -6.05 -5.26
N SER A 120 14.76 -5.79 -6.04
CA SER A 120 14.50 -4.48 -6.63
C SER A 120 13.36 -3.77 -5.90
N ILE A 121 13.49 -2.47 -5.73
CA ILE A 121 12.46 -1.60 -5.15
C ILE A 121 11.90 -0.75 -6.28
N TYR A 122 10.58 -0.66 -6.35
CA TYR A 122 9.88 0.20 -7.29
C TYR A 122 9.22 1.33 -6.52
N THR A 123 9.38 2.56 -6.99
CA THR A 123 8.77 3.74 -6.37
C THR A 123 8.05 4.60 -7.38
N GLY A 124 6.80 4.96 -7.10
CA GLY A 124 6.03 5.91 -7.88
C GLY A 124 6.21 7.30 -7.32
N ALA A 125 6.64 8.23 -8.17
CA ALA A 125 6.91 9.61 -7.80
C ALA A 125 5.82 10.56 -8.29
N ASP A 126 5.86 11.77 -7.73
CA ASP A 126 4.92 12.82 -8.09
C ASP A 126 5.08 13.33 -9.53
N ASN A 127 6.25 13.15 -10.14
CA ASN A 127 6.52 13.58 -11.51
C ASN A 127 5.99 12.60 -12.58
N GLY A 128 5.20 11.59 -12.19
CA GLY A 128 4.68 10.56 -13.10
C GLY A 128 5.72 9.53 -13.55
N ILE A 129 6.91 9.51 -12.94
CA ILE A 129 7.96 8.54 -13.23
C ILE A 129 7.99 7.48 -12.14
N THR A 130 8.01 6.21 -12.56
CA THR A 130 8.38 5.11 -11.64
C THR A 130 9.87 4.84 -11.75
N TYR A 131 10.52 4.61 -10.62
CA TYR A 131 11.94 4.29 -10.55
C TYR A 131 12.14 2.86 -10.08
N LYS A 132 13.09 2.13 -10.69
CA LYS A 132 13.58 0.82 -10.22
C LYS A 132 14.93 1.01 -9.57
N TRP A 133 15.02 0.65 -8.31
CA TRP A 133 16.23 0.72 -7.49
C TRP A 133 16.73 -0.68 -7.17
N ASP A 134 18.04 -0.85 -7.14
CA ASP A 134 18.65 -2.07 -6.63
C ASP A 134 19.09 -1.86 -5.18
N ILE A 135 18.63 -2.73 -4.27
CA ILE A 135 18.92 -2.59 -2.84
C ILE A 135 20.38 -2.93 -2.48
N ASN A 136 21.08 -3.69 -3.32
CA ASN A 136 22.47 -4.08 -3.09
C ASN A 136 23.44 -3.00 -3.59
N THR A 137 23.14 -2.39 -4.73
CA THR A 137 23.99 -1.33 -5.30
C THR A 137 23.57 0.08 -4.86
N LEU A 138 22.36 0.22 -4.30
CA LEU A 138 21.74 1.49 -3.88
C LEU A 138 21.57 2.50 -5.02
N LYS A 139 21.59 2.03 -6.27
CA LYS A 139 21.50 2.86 -7.47
C LYS A 139 20.16 2.67 -8.18
N CYS A 140 19.72 3.74 -8.83
CA CYS A 140 18.64 3.68 -9.82
C CYS A 140 19.12 2.87 -11.03
N LYS A 141 18.37 1.82 -11.39
CA LYS A 141 18.64 0.92 -12.52
C LYS A 141 17.68 1.14 -13.69
N GLY A 142 16.54 1.77 -13.47
CA GLY A 142 15.55 1.95 -14.52
C GLY A 142 14.56 3.05 -14.18
N ARG A 143 14.05 3.69 -15.23
CA ARG A 143 12.99 4.70 -15.15
C ARG A 143 11.90 4.37 -16.13
N PHE A 144 10.67 4.42 -15.66
CA PHE A 144 9.47 4.12 -16.42
C PHE A 144 8.71 5.42 -16.58
N SER A 145 8.98 6.10 -17.70
CA SER A 145 8.38 7.38 -18.04
C SER A 145 7.22 7.17 -19.02
N GLY A 146 6.09 7.82 -18.77
CA GLY A 146 4.95 7.79 -19.69
C GLY A 146 3.59 8.08 -19.06
N HIS A 147 3.48 8.08 -17.72
CA HIS A 147 2.38 8.78 -17.06
C HIS A 147 2.56 10.28 -17.17
N THR A 148 1.45 11.01 -17.22
CA THR A 148 1.45 12.48 -17.34
C THR A 148 1.23 13.19 -16.00
N ASP A 149 0.96 12.44 -14.93
CA ASP A 149 0.59 12.95 -13.62
C ASP A 149 1.05 12.01 -12.49
N TYR A 150 0.80 12.38 -11.23
CA TYR A 150 1.19 11.66 -10.01
C TYR A 150 0.86 10.17 -10.08
N ILE A 151 1.77 9.32 -9.59
CA ILE A 151 1.51 7.88 -9.43
C ILE A 151 0.98 7.64 -8.01
N HIS A 152 -0.17 6.99 -7.88
CA HIS A 152 -0.80 6.72 -6.57
C HIS A 152 -0.41 5.38 -5.99
N ASP A 153 -0.38 4.34 -6.81
CA ASP A 153 -0.11 2.98 -6.36
C ASP A 153 0.61 2.19 -7.46
N LEU A 154 1.34 1.17 -7.05
CA LEU A 154 2.04 0.29 -7.97
C LEU A 154 2.12 -1.13 -7.43
N ASP A 155 2.13 -2.09 -8.34
CA ASP A 155 2.32 -3.49 -8.01
C ASP A 155 3.25 -4.20 -9.00
N THR A 156 3.89 -5.28 -8.55
CA THR A 156 4.93 -5.97 -9.31
C THR A 156 4.67 -7.46 -9.38
N GLY A 157 4.57 -7.98 -10.61
CA GLY A 157 4.60 -9.41 -10.90
C GLY A 157 6.02 -9.88 -11.26
N SER A 158 6.12 -11.05 -11.90
CA SER A 158 7.41 -11.69 -12.20
C SER A 158 8.34 -10.87 -13.11
N ASN A 159 7.81 -10.27 -14.17
CA ASN A 159 8.54 -9.39 -15.11
C ASN A 159 7.69 -8.18 -15.52
N THR A 160 6.62 -7.91 -14.77
CA THR A 160 5.64 -6.88 -15.10
C THR A 160 5.52 -5.95 -13.91
N LEU A 161 5.61 -4.65 -14.17
CA LEU A 161 5.27 -3.61 -13.22
C LEU A 161 3.94 -3.01 -13.67
N ILE A 162 3.04 -2.78 -12.72
CA ILE A 162 1.79 -2.09 -12.96
C ILE A 162 1.75 -0.83 -12.13
N THR A 163 1.33 0.27 -12.73
CA THR A 163 1.26 1.59 -12.09
C THR A 163 -0.12 2.20 -12.30
N ALA A 164 -0.68 2.77 -11.24
CA ALA A 164 -1.93 3.53 -11.26
C ALA A 164 -1.63 5.01 -11.00
N SER A 165 -2.26 5.89 -11.79
CA SER A 165 -1.95 7.33 -11.79
C SER A 165 -3.19 8.20 -11.71
N GLU A 166 -2.96 9.44 -11.26
CA GLU A 166 -3.89 10.57 -11.36
C GLU A 166 -4.29 10.85 -12.82
N ASP A 167 -3.51 10.44 -13.82
CA ASP A 167 -3.86 10.59 -15.24
C ASP A 167 -5.05 9.72 -15.72
N GLY A 168 -5.64 8.94 -14.81
CA GLY A 168 -6.78 8.08 -15.08
C GLY A 168 -6.43 6.79 -15.83
N THR A 169 -5.13 6.46 -15.93
CA THR A 169 -4.66 5.24 -16.59
C THR A 169 -3.93 4.30 -15.65
N VAL A 170 -4.01 3.02 -16.00
CA VAL A 170 -3.15 1.97 -15.45
C VAL A 170 -2.20 1.53 -16.53
N LYS A 171 -0.89 1.66 -16.30
CA LYS A 171 0.13 1.25 -17.27
C LYS A 171 0.81 -0.04 -16.82
N LEU A 172 1.07 -0.91 -17.80
CA LEU A 172 1.81 -2.14 -17.62
C LEU A 172 3.16 -1.97 -18.28
N TRP A 173 4.22 -2.32 -17.56
CA TRP A 173 5.59 -2.13 -17.98
C TRP A 173 6.33 -3.45 -17.96
N ASP A 174 7.19 -3.67 -18.95
CA ASP A 174 8.19 -4.72 -18.87
C ASP A 174 9.36 -4.23 -18.00
N THR A 175 9.65 -4.96 -16.92
CA THR A 175 10.67 -4.57 -15.94
C THR A 175 12.11 -4.76 -16.42
N ARG A 176 12.32 -5.46 -17.53
CA ARG A 176 13.64 -5.71 -18.15
C ARG A 176 14.01 -4.60 -19.11
N THR A 177 13.06 -4.14 -19.92
CA THR A 177 13.28 -3.11 -20.95
C THR A 177 12.86 -1.71 -20.51
N ALA A 178 12.12 -1.60 -19.40
CA ALA A 178 11.50 -0.36 -18.92
C ALA A 178 10.52 0.27 -19.93
N THR A 179 9.92 -0.54 -20.80
CA THR A 179 8.96 -0.06 -21.82
C THR A 179 7.52 -0.31 -21.41
N CYS A 180 6.64 0.65 -21.71
CA CYS A 180 5.20 0.49 -21.55
C CYS A 180 4.70 -0.54 -22.57
N THR A 181 4.21 -1.68 -22.09
CA THR A 181 3.65 -2.74 -22.93
C THR A 181 2.16 -2.55 -23.18
N ASN A 182 1.45 -1.97 -22.22
CA ASN A 182 0.01 -1.77 -22.32
C ASN A 182 -0.48 -0.59 -21.47
N THR A 183 -1.63 -0.04 -21.85
CA THR A 183 -2.31 1.00 -21.07
C THR A 183 -3.79 0.65 -20.99
N ILE A 184 -4.31 0.57 -19.78
CA ILE A 184 -5.73 0.37 -19.47
C ILE A 184 -6.28 1.72 -19.00
N SER A 185 -7.44 2.11 -19.51
CA SER A 185 -8.12 3.34 -19.09
C SER A 185 -9.52 2.99 -18.59
N PRO A 186 -9.69 2.60 -17.31
CA PRO A 186 -10.98 2.19 -16.77
C PRO A 186 -12.08 3.25 -17.01
N CYS A 187 -11.74 4.54 -16.91
CA CYS A 187 -12.64 5.67 -17.13
C CYS A 187 -13.22 5.73 -18.56
N LYS A 188 -12.57 5.12 -19.56
CA LYS A 188 -13.08 5.07 -20.94
C LYS A 188 -14.18 4.02 -21.12
N ASN A 189 -14.28 3.05 -20.22
CA ASN A 189 -15.34 2.05 -20.25
C ASN A 189 -16.64 2.65 -19.73
N LYS A 190 -17.72 2.62 -20.52
CA LYS A 190 -19.03 3.17 -20.17
C LYS A 190 -19.61 2.58 -18.87
N GLN A 191 -19.28 1.33 -18.55
CA GLN A 191 -19.76 0.67 -17.34
C GLN A 191 -19.05 1.17 -16.07
N LEU A 192 -17.80 1.61 -16.18
CA LEU A 192 -16.97 2.04 -15.05
C LEU A 192 -16.90 3.56 -14.89
N ASN A 193 -17.21 4.30 -15.96
CA ASN A 193 -17.04 5.73 -16.02
C ASN A 193 -17.99 6.43 -15.04
N ARG A 194 -17.40 7.23 -14.14
CA ARG A 194 -18.10 8.07 -13.18
C ARG A 194 -17.56 9.50 -13.28
N PRO A 195 -18.04 10.30 -14.24
CA PRO A 195 -17.47 11.61 -14.53
C PRO A 195 -17.55 12.58 -13.34
N GLU A 196 -18.50 12.39 -12.42
CA GLU A 196 -18.68 13.22 -11.24
C GLU A 196 -17.52 13.15 -10.23
N PHE A 197 -16.70 12.08 -10.26
CA PHE A 197 -15.56 11.89 -9.35
C PHE A 197 -14.20 12.17 -10.01
N GLY A 198 -14.19 12.64 -11.27
CA GLY A 198 -12.96 12.89 -12.03
C GLY A 198 -12.39 11.63 -12.69
N GLN A 199 -11.14 11.69 -13.13
CA GLN A 199 -10.47 10.63 -13.88
C GLN A 199 -9.12 10.30 -13.26
N TRP A 200 -9.11 9.54 -12.17
CA TRP A 200 -7.90 9.12 -11.46
C TRP A 200 -8.03 7.69 -10.98
N ILE A 201 -6.92 6.96 -10.97
CA ILE A 201 -6.86 5.60 -10.45
C ILE A 201 -6.00 5.61 -9.19
N SER A 202 -6.59 5.20 -8.07
CA SER A 202 -5.99 5.32 -6.75
C SER A 202 -5.17 4.10 -6.35
N SER A 203 -5.63 2.92 -6.75
CA SER A 203 -5.04 1.66 -6.29
C SER A 203 -5.10 0.59 -7.34
N VAL A 204 -4.10 -0.27 -7.29
CA VAL A 204 -3.92 -1.39 -8.18
C VAL A 204 -3.30 -2.55 -7.41
N ALA A 205 -3.76 -3.77 -7.69
CA ALA A 205 -3.16 -4.97 -7.16
C ALA A 205 -3.20 -6.10 -8.20
N LEU A 206 -2.17 -6.93 -8.19
CA LEU A 206 -2.02 -8.15 -8.95
C LEU A 206 -2.34 -9.37 -8.07
N ASP A 207 -2.90 -10.40 -8.69
CA ASP A 207 -2.96 -11.70 -8.03
C ASP A 207 -1.58 -12.39 -8.07
N GLU A 208 -1.38 -13.42 -7.25
CA GLU A 208 -0.11 -14.16 -7.15
C GLU A 208 0.35 -14.79 -8.47
N SER A 209 -0.58 -15.23 -9.31
CA SER A 209 -0.32 -15.75 -10.66
C SER A 209 0.10 -14.67 -11.65
N GLY A 210 -0.27 -13.40 -11.39
CA GLY A 210 -0.03 -12.27 -12.26
C GLY A 210 -0.88 -12.28 -13.54
N GLU A 211 -1.99 -13.02 -13.56
CA GLU A 211 -2.94 -13.04 -14.68
C GLU A 211 -4.11 -12.07 -14.46
N TRP A 212 -4.46 -11.83 -13.20
CA TRP A 212 -5.55 -10.94 -12.81
C TRP A 212 -5.06 -9.64 -12.19
N LEU A 213 -5.80 -8.59 -12.49
CA LEU A 213 -5.56 -7.23 -12.03
C LEU A 213 -6.85 -6.66 -11.48
N VAL A 214 -6.80 -6.14 -10.26
CA VAL A 214 -7.86 -5.28 -9.73
C VAL A 214 -7.38 -3.84 -9.74
N CYS A 215 -8.21 -2.92 -10.22
CA CYS A 215 -7.93 -1.50 -10.19
C CYS A 215 -9.18 -0.71 -9.80
N GLY A 216 -8.98 0.47 -9.21
CA GLY A 216 -10.07 1.35 -8.81
C GLY A 216 -9.60 2.72 -8.39
N GLY A 217 -10.55 3.65 -8.25
CA GLY A 217 -10.31 5.04 -7.88
C GLY A 217 -11.56 5.85 -8.13
N SER A 218 -11.50 6.80 -9.05
CA SER A 218 -12.68 7.49 -9.56
C SER A 218 -13.57 6.56 -10.39
N ALA A 219 -12.98 5.68 -11.19
CA ALA A 219 -13.70 4.60 -11.85
C ALA A 219 -14.14 3.53 -10.83
N GLN A 220 -15.24 2.82 -11.10
CA GLN A 220 -15.66 1.73 -10.23
C GLN A 220 -14.54 0.67 -10.11
N PRO A 221 -14.35 0.08 -8.90
CA PRO A 221 -13.38 -0.98 -8.74
C PRO A 221 -13.74 -2.14 -9.67
N SER A 222 -12.76 -2.64 -10.40
CA SER A 222 -13.00 -3.61 -11.47
C SER A 222 -11.86 -4.61 -11.58
N LEU A 223 -12.22 -5.82 -12.00
CA LEU A 223 -11.32 -6.93 -12.24
C LEU A 223 -11.06 -7.05 -13.74
N TRP A 224 -9.79 -7.15 -14.09
CA TRP A 224 -9.28 -7.22 -15.45
C TRP A 224 -8.41 -8.45 -15.63
N HIS A 225 -8.57 -9.12 -16.77
CA HIS A 225 -7.69 -10.20 -17.16
C HIS A 225 -6.58 -9.64 -18.06
N LEU A 226 -5.32 -9.79 -17.65
CA LEU A 226 -4.19 -9.08 -18.25
C LEU A 226 -3.83 -9.58 -19.64
N ARG A 227 -4.00 -10.88 -19.90
CA ARG A 227 -3.69 -11.48 -21.20
C ARG A 227 -4.71 -11.09 -22.28
N SER A 228 -5.99 -11.12 -21.94
CA SER A 228 -7.07 -10.73 -22.87
C SER A 228 -7.33 -9.22 -22.90
N LYS A 229 -6.82 -8.49 -21.90
CA LYS A 229 -6.99 -7.03 -21.75
C LYS A 229 -8.45 -6.60 -21.64
N SER A 230 -9.30 -7.54 -21.20
CA SER A 230 -10.73 -7.32 -21.06
C SER A 230 -11.08 -7.21 -19.58
N MET A 231 -12.00 -6.30 -19.28
CA MET A 231 -12.67 -6.29 -17.99
C MET A 231 -13.50 -7.56 -17.86
N ALA A 232 -13.32 -8.29 -16.78
CA ALA A 232 -14.11 -9.48 -16.46
C ALA A 232 -15.32 -9.10 -15.60
N THR A 233 -15.10 -8.30 -14.56
CA THR A 233 -16.13 -8.04 -13.56
C THR A 233 -16.03 -6.66 -12.96
N VAL A 234 -17.17 -6.09 -12.59
CA VAL A 234 -17.30 -4.84 -11.86
C VAL A 234 -17.65 -5.14 -10.41
N LEU A 235 -16.94 -4.52 -9.46
CA LEU A 235 -17.20 -4.68 -8.03
C LEU A 235 -18.22 -3.61 -7.60
N GLU A 236 -19.49 -3.91 -7.81
CA GLU A 236 -20.59 -2.97 -7.56
C GLU A 236 -20.87 -2.82 -6.07
N THR A 237 -20.67 -1.60 -5.56
CA THR A 237 -21.03 -1.22 -4.19
C THR A 237 -22.47 -0.69 -4.13
N SER A 238 -23.12 -0.87 -2.97
CA SER A 238 -24.43 -0.29 -2.69
C SER A 238 -24.40 1.25 -2.72
N ASP A 239 -23.29 1.84 -2.26
CA ASP A 239 -23.05 3.27 -2.25
C ASP A 239 -22.20 3.70 -3.46
N LYS A 240 -22.84 4.34 -4.45
CA LYS A 240 -22.18 4.82 -5.67
C LYS A 240 -21.06 5.85 -5.42
N SER A 241 -21.04 6.49 -4.23
CA SER A 241 -19.99 7.44 -3.84
C SER A 241 -18.72 6.79 -3.30
N TYR A 242 -18.68 5.45 -3.21
CA TYR A 242 -17.50 4.73 -2.78
C TYR A 242 -16.36 4.85 -3.78
N THR A 243 -15.20 5.29 -3.29
CA THR A 243 -13.94 5.31 -4.03
C THR A 243 -12.89 4.53 -3.23
N PRO A 244 -12.33 3.44 -3.76
CA PRO A 244 -11.28 2.71 -3.06
C PRO A 244 -10.03 3.59 -2.96
N ASN A 245 -9.31 3.49 -1.85
CA ASN A 245 -7.95 4.04 -1.71
C ASN A 245 -6.91 2.91 -1.72
N LYS A 246 -7.31 1.71 -1.28
CA LYS A 246 -6.47 0.51 -1.36
C LYS A 246 -7.30 -0.69 -1.79
N LEU A 247 -6.76 -1.42 -2.76
CA LEU A 247 -7.22 -2.71 -3.23
C LEU A 247 -6.10 -3.73 -3.00
N MET A 248 -6.48 -4.96 -2.70
CA MET A 248 -5.54 -6.07 -2.56
C MET A 248 -6.22 -7.39 -2.85
N PHE A 249 -5.45 -8.34 -3.35
CA PHE A 249 -5.83 -9.75 -3.37
C PHE A 249 -5.43 -10.41 -2.05
N GLN A 250 -6.30 -11.27 -1.56
CA GLN A 250 -6.01 -12.18 -0.45
C GLN A 250 -6.59 -13.54 -0.81
N ASP A 251 -5.71 -14.51 -1.07
CA ASP A 251 -6.08 -15.82 -1.60
C ASP A 251 -6.93 -15.64 -2.88
N ASP A 252 -8.18 -16.11 -2.89
CA ASP A 252 -9.15 -15.95 -3.99
C ASP A 252 -10.19 -14.84 -3.72
N GLU A 253 -9.88 -13.90 -2.83
CA GLU A 253 -10.75 -12.78 -2.51
C GLU A 253 -10.09 -11.44 -2.84
N ILE A 254 -10.93 -10.46 -3.11
CA ILE A 254 -10.51 -9.07 -3.27
C ILE A 254 -10.98 -8.30 -2.04
N ILE A 255 -10.06 -7.58 -1.41
CA ILE A 255 -10.36 -6.66 -0.32
C ILE A 255 -10.25 -5.23 -0.84
N SER A 256 -11.27 -4.43 -0.53
CA SER A 256 -11.32 -3.02 -0.90
C SER A 256 -11.60 -2.16 0.33
N ALA A 257 -10.79 -1.12 0.52
CA ALA A 257 -11.04 -0.09 1.50
C ALA A 257 -10.76 1.29 0.90
N GLY A 258 -11.45 2.32 1.38
CA GLY A 258 -11.42 3.62 0.73
C GLY A 258 -11.94 4.79 1.56
N ASN A 259 -12.73 5.65 0.91
CA ASN A 259 -13.26 6.89 1.49
C ASN A 259 -14.38 6.70 2.53
N LYS A 260 -14.84 5.47 2.75
CA LYS A 260 -15.87 5.10 3.72
C LYS A 260 -15.28 4.24 4.84
N SER A 261 -15.97 4.22 5.97
CA SER A 261 -15.60 3.45 7.16
C SER A 261 -15.97 1.97 7.06
N ILE A 262 -15.92 1.39 5.86
CA ILE A 262 -16.32 0.01 5.56
C ILE A 262 -15.21 -0.63 4.73
N ILE A 263 -14.82 -1.83 5.12
CA ILE A 263 -13.96 -2.71 4.33
C ILE A 263 -14.87 -3.71 3.62
N TYR A 264 -14.77 -3.77 2.30
CA TYR A 264 -15.52 -4.69 1.47
C TYR A 264 -14.69 -5.91 1.12
N ARG A 265 -15.31 -7.09 1.18
CA ARG A 265 -14.76 -8.34 0.67
C ARG A 265 -15.57 -8.81 -0.51
N TRP A 266 -14.88 -9.16 -1.59
CA TRP A 266 -15.45 -9.59 -2.85
C TRP A 266 -14.90 -10.94 -3.24
N ASN A 267 -15.75 -11.74 -3.89
CA ASN A 267 -15.29 -12.85 -4.69
C ASN A 267 -14.72 -12.33 -6.02
N VAL A 268 -13.85 -13.10 -6.65
CA VAL A 268 -13.32 -12.83 -8.01
C VAL A 268 -14.45 -12.70 -9.04
N ASN A 269 -15.58 -13.38 -8.80
CA ASN A 269 -16.79 -13.30 -9.61
C ASN A 269 -17.58 -11.99 -9.45
N GLY A 270 -17.14 -11.06 -8.59
CA GLY A 270 -17.77 -9.76 -8.34
C GLY A 270 -18.86 -9.75 -7.27
N GLU A 271 -19.21 -10.91 -6.73
CA GLU A 271 -20.19 -11.00 -5.66
C GLU A 271 -19.59 -10.47 -4.35
N LYS A 272 -20.35 -9.60 -3.67
CA LYS A 272 -19.98 -9.06 -2.37
C LYS A 272 -20.17 -10.13 -1.29
N LYS A 273 -19.08 -10.51 -0.63
CA LYS A 273 -19.08 -11.53 0.43
C LYS A 273 -19.37 -10.95 1.81
N ALA A 274 -18.79 -9.80 2.12
CA ALA A 274 -18.98 -9.15 3.42
C ALA A 274 -18.75 -7.63 3.37
N GLU A 275 -19.43 -6.93 4.28
CA GLU A 275 -19.19 -5.53 4.61
C GLU A 275 -18.78 -5.47 6.08
N ILE A 276 -17.56 -5.00 6.33
CA ILE A 276 -17.00 -4.96 7.69
C ILE A 276 -16.89 -3.49 8.10
N PRO A 277 -17.73 -3.01 9.02
CA PRO A 277 -17.58 -1.69 9.60
C PRO A 277 -16.24 -1.54 10.30
N CYS A 278 -15.59 -0.40 10.11
CA CYS A 278 -14.32 -0.03 10.71
C CYS A 278 -14.49 1.30 11.44
N SER A 279 -13.83 1.47 12.59
CA SER A 279 -13.84 2.73 13.32
C SER A 279 -13.13 3.90 12.60
N ILE A 280 -12.27 3.58 11.63
CA ILE A 280 -11.54 4.56 10.80
C ILE A 280 -12.44 5.03 9.66
N ASN A 281 -12.57 6.34 9.48
CA ASN A 281 -13.50 6.92 8.50
C ASN A 281 -12.98 6.80 7.05
N ARG A 282 -11.70 7.04 6.82
CA ARG A 282 -11.03 6.86 5.53
C ARG A 282 -9.82 5.97 5.71
N VAL A 283 -9.83 4.80 5.07
CA VAL A 283 -8.72 3.86 5.08
C VAL A 283 -7.77 4.22 3.93
N PHE A 284 -6.48 4.32 4.20
CA PHE A 284 -5.44 4.61 3.20
C PHE A 284 -4.56 3.39 2.91
N SER A 285 -4.32 2.54 3.91
CA SER A 285 -3.49 1.36 3.76
C SER A 285 -4.13 0.17 4.46
N LEU A 286 -4.01 -0.97 3.78
CA LEU A 286 -4.32 -2.29 4.29
C LEU A 286 -3.03 -3.08 4.29
N SER A 287 -2.76 -3.77 5.39
CA SER A 287 -1.62 -4.68 5.52
C SER A 287 -2.11 -6.04 5.98
N PHE A 288 -1.69 -7.07 5.26
CA PHE A 288 -1.82 -8.47 5.63
C PHE A 288 -0.43 -9.12 5.64
N LYS A 289 -0.28 -10.24 6.35
CA LYS A 289 0.96 -11.01 6.29
C LYS A 289 0.81 -12.22 5.38
N GLN A 290 1.50 -12.21 4.23
CA GLN A 290 1.79 -13.40 3.44
C GLN A 290 2.81 -14.26 4.21
N LEU A 291 2.38 -15.38 4.80
CA LEU A 291 3.32 -16.41 5.26
C LEU A 291 3.63 -17.33 4.09
N PHE A 292 4.82 -17.21 3.50
CA PHE A 292 5.32 -18.23 2.58
C PHE A 292 5.58 -19.53 3.37
N GLY A 293 4.73 -20.53 3.19
CA GLY A 293 5.05 -21.92 3.51
C GLY A 293 4.66 -22.48 4.89
N SER A 294 3.70 -21.92 5.63
CA SER A 294 3.11 -22.65 6.77
C SER A 294 1.64 -22.37 7.01
N VAL A 295 0.90 -23.46 7.16
CA VAL A 295 -0.55 -23.58 7.42
C VAL A 295 -0.95 -22.98 8.78
N SER A 296 -2.11 -22.32 8.80
CA SER A 296 -3.02 -22.13 9.95
C SER A 296 -2.70 -21.11 11.05
N ASN A 297 -2.27 -19.90 10.72
CA ASN A 297 -2.70 -18.75 11.51
C ASN A 297 -2.87 -17.56 10.58
N SER A 298 -4.12 -17.25 10.23
CA SER A 298 -4.48 -16.02 9.54
C SER A 298 -4.08 -14.87 10.45
N LEU A 299 -2.92 -14.26 10.16
CA LEU A 299 -2.47 -13.11 10.90
C LEU A 299 -3.42 -11.94 10.66
N PRO A 300 -3.57 -11.05 11.64
CA PRO A 300 -4.65 -10.10 11.61
C PRO A 300 -4.47 -9.10 10.46
N LEU A 301 -5.57 -8.79 9.78
CA LEU A 301 -5.60 -7.67 8.82
C LEU A 301 -5.51 -6.37 9.61
N ILE A 302 -4.70 -5.43 9.15
CA ILE A 302 -4.59 -4.11 9.76
C ILE A 302 -5.02 -3.05 8.76
N ALA A 303 -5.97 -2.22 9.19
CA ALA A 303 -6.38 -1.04 8.46
C ALA A 303 -5.84 0.22 9.14
N SER A 304 -5.29 1.13 8.34
CA SER A 304 -4.82 2.44 8.78
C SER A 304 -5.41 3.54 7.91
N GLY A 305 -5.49 4.75 8.45
CA GLY A 305 -6.15 5.82 7.74
C GLY A 305 -6.09 7.17 8.43
N ASN A 306 -7.16 7.95 8.30
CA ASN A 306 -7.32 9.29 8.87
C ASN A 306 -7.53 9.31 10.40
N SER A 307 -6.73 8.53 11.12
CA SER A 307 -6.77 8.40 12.58
C SER A 307 -5.38 8.09 13.11
N TYR A 308 -5.10 8.48 14.36
CA TYR A 308 -3.93 8.04 15.12
C TYR A 308 -4.06 6.59 15.63
N LYS A 309 -5.20 5.95 15.38
CA LYS A 309 -5.48 4.56 15.73
C LYS A 309 -5.44 3.66 14.50
N LEU A 310 -5.01 2.43 14.72
CA LEU A 310 -5.04 1.34 13.75
C LEU A 310 -6.12 0.34 14.15
N SER A 311 -6.86 -0.15 13.16
CA SER A 311 -7.88 -1.19 13.37
C SER A 311 -7.29 -2.56 13.04
N LEU A 312 -7.29 -3.43 14.06
CA LEU A 312 -6.80 -4.80 13.99
C LEU A 312 -7.97 -5.76 13.85
N PHE A 313 -7.97 -6.55 12.78
CA PHE A 313 -8.98 -7.56 12.47
C PHE A 313 -8.37 -8.94 12.67
N THR A 314 -8.65 -9.60 13.79
CA THR A 314 -8.20 -10.97 14.05
C THR A 314 -8.95 -12.00 13.22
N ASN A 315 -10.20 -11.69 12.87
CA ASN A 315 -10.99 -12.41 11.89
C ASN A 315 -11.58 -11.39 10.90
N LEU A 316 -11.73 -11.77 9.65
CA LEU A 316 -12.27 -10.94 8.57
C LEU A 316 -13.80 -10.79 8.63
N GLY A 317 -14.38 -10.78 9.83
CA GLY A 317 -15.82 -10.62 10.07
C GLY A 317 -16.17 -9.43 10.96
N TYR A 318 -15.25 -8.99 11.82
CA TYR A 318 -15.50 -7.86 12.73
C TYR A 318 -14.19 -7.18 13.15
N GLU A 319 -14.28 -5.90 13.52
CA GLU A 319 -13.16 -5.14 14.07
C GLU A 319 -12.78 -5.68 15.45
N GLY A 320 -11.57 -6.22 15.59
CA GLY A 320 -11.13 -6.91 16.79
C GLY A 320 -10.61 -5.96 17.87
N LYS A 321 -9.56 -5.18 17.56
CA LYS A 321 -8.86 -4.33 18.54
C LYS A 321 -8.34 -3.05 17.92
N LEU A 322 -8.16 -2.02 18.75
CA LEU A 322 -7.57 -0.74 18.34
C LEU A 322 -6.15 -0.60 18.90
N LEU A 323 -5.19 -0.34 18.02
CA LEU A 323 -3.82 0.05 18.41
C LEU A 323 -3.72 1.56 18.36
N SER A 324 -3.07 2.18 19.34
CA SER A 324 -2.94 3.63 19.43
C SER A 324 -1.47 4.01 19.38
N ILE A 325 -1.10 5.01 18.57
CA ILE A 325 0.27 5.52 18.52
C ILE A 325 0.66 6.24 19.83
N VAL A 326 -0.32 6.62 20.66
CA VAL A 326 -0.13 7.24 21.98
C VAL A 326 -0.91 6.51 23.06
#